data_AF-A0A3A0CKW4-F1
#
_entry.id   AF-A0A3A0CKW4-F1
#
_cell.length_a   1.000
_cell.length_b   1.000
_cell.length_c   1.000
_cell.angle_alpha   90.00
_cell.angle_beta   90.00
_cell.angle_gamma   90.00
#
_symmetry.space_group_name_H-M   'P 1'
#
loop_
_entity.id
_entity.type
_entity.pdbx_description
1 polymer ?
#
loop_
_entity_poly.entity_id
_entity_poly.type
_entity_poly.pdbx_seq_one_letter_code
_entity_poly.pdbx_strand_id
1 'polypeptide(L)'
;MPDPTGDYLDIISAPDGEYAPERFVPAPPSGLVAGVVPAQESAAAASRPWIGIHFACCGHYIRVYRRPNETRYVAKCPNCHRRAVLKVAANGTSARIFRAGPN
;
A
#
# COMPACT_ATOMS: atom_id res chain seq x y z
N MET A 1 6.72 36.62 2.23
CA MET A 1 7.12 35.70 3.30
C MET A 1 5.98 35.62 4.29
N PRO A 2 5.17 34.55 4.28
CA PRO A 2 4.37 34.14 5.42
C PRO A 2 5.18 33.24 6.38
N ASP A 3 4.83 33.36 7.66
CA ASP A 3 5.53 32.98 8.90
C ASP A 3 5.74 31.45 9.12
N PRO A 4 6.84 31.01 9.77
CA PRO A 4 7.16 29.60 10.01
C PRO A 4 6.42 28.93 11.20
N THR A 5 5.46 29.58 11.84
CA THR A 5 4.74 29.03 13.01
C THR A 5 3.29 28.68 12.66
N GLY A 6 3.09 28.08 11.49
CA GLY A 6 1.82 27.48 11.08
C GLY A 6 1.61 26.14 11.79
N ASP A 7 0.95 26.22 12.93
CA ASP A 7 0.45 25.12 13.75
C ASP A 7 -0.26 24.04 12.91
N TYR A 8 0.36 22.86 12.81
CA TYR A 8 -0.10 21.72 12.00
C TYR A 8 -1.16 20.87 12.74
N LEU A 9 -1.63 21.28 13.93
CA LEU A 9 -2.45 20.43 14.79
C LEU A 9 -3.97 20.60 14.60
N ASP A 10 -4.44 21.62 13.88
CA ASP A 10 -5.89 21.80 13.64
C ASP A 10 -6.50 20.89 12.56
N ILE A 11 -5.69 20.06 11.87
CA ILE A 11 -6.23 19.11 10.87
C ILE A 11 -6.77 17.83 11.53
N ILE A 12 -6.49 17.59 12.83
CA ILE A 12 -6.95 16.40 13.54
C ILE A 12 -8.00 16.77 14.60
N SER A 13 -9.19 17.19 14.17
CA SER A 13 -10.48 16.88 14.82
C SER A 13 -11.64 17.60 14.12
N ALA A 14 -12.32 16.90 13.22
CA ALA A 14 -13.73 17.17 12.97
C ALA A 14 -14.54 16.18 13.82
N PRO A 15 -15.12 16.61 14.96
CA PRO A 15 -16.14 15.84 15.65
C PRO A 15 -17.50 16.05 14.96
N ASP A 16 -18.23 14.93 14.81
CA ASP A 16 -19.67 14.84 14.50
C ASP A 16 -20.13 15.15 13.06
N GLY A 17 -20.43 14.06 12.34
CA GLY A 17 -21.66 13.95 11.56
C GLY A 17 -21.61 14.43 10.09
N GLU A 18 -21.92 13.49 9.19
CA GLU A 18 -22.36 13.73 7.80
C GLU A 18 -21.30 14.13 6.74
N TYR A 19 -20.36 13.23 6.45
CA TYR A 19 -19.92 13.06 5.07
C TYR A 19 -20.77 11.97 4.40
N ALA A 20 -21.89 12.38 3.80
CA ALA A 20 -22.68 11.55 2.91
C ALA A 20 -22.20 11.75 1.45
N PRO A 21 -21.51 10.78 0.82
CA PRO A 21 -21.21 10.83 -0.60
C PRO A 21 -22.39 10.28 -1.42
N GLU A 22 -23.56 10.92 -1.34
CA GLU A 22 -24.69 10.55 -2.20
C GLU A 22 -24.58 11.23 -3.56
N ARG A 23 -24.02 10.49 -4.54
CA ARG A 23 -24.48 10.42 -5.95
C ARG A 23 -23.54 9.59 -6.80
N PHE A 24 -23.62 8.26 -6.68
CA PHE A 24 -23.75 7.36 -7.83
C PHE A 24 -24.07 5.92 -7.33
N VAL A 25 -25.34 5.66 -7.04
CA VAL A 25 -25.83 4.28 -6.86
C VAL A 25 -26.41 3.84 -8.22
N PRO A 26 -25.73 3.02 -9.04
CA PRO A 26 -26.45 2.26 -10.05
C PRO A 26 -27.35 1.26 -9.32
N ALA A 27 -28.63 1.21 -9.69
CA ALA A 27 -29.61 0.28 -9.15
C ALA A 27 -29.09 -1.17 -9.16
N PRO A 28 -29.35 -1.99 -8.13
CA PRO A 28 -28.98 -3.40 -8.17
C PRO A 28 -29.78 -4.12 -9.27
N PRO A 29 -29.17 -4.99 -10.10
CA PRO A 29 -29.97 -5.93 -10.87
C PRO A 29 -30.66 -6.89 -9.90
N SER A 30 -31.99 -6.87 -9.88
CA SER A 30 -32.81 -7.90 -9.25
C SER A 30 -32.48 -9.25 -9.86
N GLY A 31 -31.77 -10.11 -9.12
CA GLY A 31 -31.51 -11.49 -9.55
C GLY A 31 -30.27 -12.17 -8.97
N LEU A 32 -30.02 -12.09 -7.66
CA LEU A 32 -28.96 -12.89 -7.03
C LEU A 32 -29.54 -14.19 -6.45
N VAL A 33 -29.42 -15.28 -7.19
CA VAL A 33 -29.51 -16.64 -6.64
C VAL A 33 -28.27 -16.91 -5.79
N ALA A 34 -28.47 -17.42 -4.58
CA ALA A 34 -27.42 -17.83 -3.66
C ALA A 34 -26.67 -19.05 -4.25
N GLY A 35 -25.63 -18.78 -5.03
CA GLY A 35 -24.64 -19.79 -5.40
C GLY A 35 -23.82 -20.16 -4.17
N VAL A 36 -23.70 -21.45 -3.89
CA VAL A 36 -22.77 -22.01 -2.90
C VAL A 36 -21.37 -21.46 -3.19
N VAL A 37 -20.91 -20.56 -2.33
CA VAL A 37 -19.50 -20.21 -2.23
C VAL A 37 -18.79 -21.43 -1.66
N PRO A 38 -17.83 -22.05 -2.36
CA PRO A 38 -17.00 -23.07 -1.74
C PRO A 38 -16.31 -22.42 -0.54
N ALA A 39 -16.36 -23.13 0.60
CA ALA A 39 -15.80 -22.70 1.86
C ALA A 39 -14.40 -22.12 1.63
N GLN A 40 -14.25 -20.80 1.83
CA GLN A 40 -12.94 -20.20 1.90
C GLN A 40 -12.30 -20.75 3.16
N GLU A 41 -11.45 -21.77 2.96
CA GLU A 41 -10.54 -22.29 3.95
C GLU A 41 -9.91 -21.10 4.66
N SER A 42 -10.17 -21.02 5.96
CA SER A 42 -9.78 -19.90 6.81
C SER A 42 -8.26 -19.83 6.83
N ALA A 43 -7.70 -19.11 5.86
CA ALA A 43 -6.30 -18.74 5.85
C ALA A 43 -6.12 -17.78 7.03
N ALA A 44 -5.74 -18.35 8.18
CA ALA A 44 -5.26 -17.64 9.35
C ALA A 44 -4.50 -16.40 8.89
N ALA A 45 -4.92 -15.21 9.35
CA ALA A 45 -4.47 -13.88 8.91
C ALA A 45 -2.96 -13.83 8.58
N ALA A 46 -2.61 -14.23 7.36
CA ALA A 46 -1.22 -14.46 7.00
C ALA A 46 -0.62 -13.09 6.75
N SER A 47 0.24 -12.65 7.67
CA SER A 47 0.92 -11.37 7.58
C SER A 47 1.55 -11.20 6.20
N ARG A 48 1.13 -10.15 5.49
CA ARG A 48 1.50 -9.92 4.09
C ARG A 48 3.02 -9.77 3.96
N PRO A 49 3.68 -10.50 3.05
CA PRO A 49 5.14 -10.48 2.93
C PRO A 49 5.63 -9.08 2.55
N TRP A 50 6.75 -8.68 3.14
CA TRP A 50 7.31 -7.34 3.01
C TRP A 50 8.83 -7.37 2.88
N ILE A 51 9.36 -6.32 2.26
CA ILE A 51 10.79 -6.01 2.22
C ILE A 51 11.02 -4.54 2.58
N GLY A 52 12.23 -4.21 3.01
CA GLY A 52 12.72 -2.85 3.15
C GLY A 52 13.57 -2.46 1.94
N ILE A 53 13.39 -1.25 1.45
CA ILE A 53 14.22 -0.68 0.38
C ILE A 53 14.79 0.65 0.87
N HIS A 54 16.11 0.75 0.91
CA HIS A 54 16.85 1.99 1.11
C HIS A 54 17.21 2.61 -0.24
N PHE A 55 16.59 3.73 -0.57
CA PHE A 55 16.85 4.49 -1.78
C PHE A 55 18.11 5.35 -1.63
N ALA A 56 19.21 4.94 -2.26
CA ALA A 56 20.47 5.67 -2.20
C ALA A 56 20.42 7.05 -2.89
N CYS A 57 19.43 7.29 -3.76
CA CYS A 57 19.27 8.59 -4.43
C CYS A 57 18.88 9.73 -3.48
N CYS A 58 18.12 9.44 -2.42
CA CYS A 58 17.62 10.45 -1.49
C CYS A 58 17.79 10.05 -0.01
N GLY A 59 18.35 8.87 0.27
CA GLY A 59 18.53 8.35 1.63
C GLY A 59 17.25 7.82 2.29
N HIS A 60 16.16 7.62 1.54
CA HIS A 60 14.88 7.18 2.13
C HIS A 60 14.79 5.67 2.27
N TYR A 61 14.45 5.21 3.46
CA TYR A 61 14.05 3.83 3.70
C TYR A 61 12.53 3.70 3.66
N ILE A 62 12.01 2.75 2.88
CA ILE A 62 10.58 2.43 2.87
C ILE A 62 10.34 0.94 3.00
N ARG A 63 9.22 0.60 3.64
CA ARG A 63 8.70 -0.77 3.72
C ARG A 63 7.71 -1.02 2.60
N VAL A 64 7.93 -2.09 1.85
CA VAL A 64 7.18 -2.44 0.64
C VAL A 64 6.54 -3.80 0.83
N TYR A 65 5.22 -3.84 0.75
CA TYR A 65 4.46 -5.08 0.79
C TYR A 65 4.28 -5.65 -0.62
N ARG A 66 4.37 -6.98 -0.75
CA ARG A 66 4.10 -7.64 -2.02
C ARG A 66 2.62 -7.48 -2.37
N ARG A 67 2.29 -7.15 -3.61
CA ARG A 67 0.89 -7.20 -4.06
C ARG A 67 0.39 -8.65 -4.04
N PRO A 68 -0.90 -8.90 -3.73
CA PRO A 68 -1.46 -10.23 -3.91
C PRO A 68 -1.29 -10.65 -5.37
N ASN A 69 -0.97 -11.92 -5.60
CA ASN A 69 -0.71 -12.50 -6.93
C ASN A 69 0.49 -11.94 -7.71
N GLU A 70 1.36 -11.13 -7.10
CA GLU A 70 2.62 -10.70 -7.73
C GLU A 70 3.84 -11.39 -7.13
N THR A 71 4.81 -11.74 -7.99
CA THR A 71 6.13 -12.27 -7.61
C THR A 71 7.20 -11.18 -7.58
N ARG A 72 6.81 -9.93 -7.38
CA ARG A 72 7.71 -8.77 -7.35
C ARG A 72 7.26 -7.75 -6.30
N TYR A 73 8.22 -6.99 -5.80
CA TYR A 73 8.02 -5.81 -5.00
C TYR A 73 8.24 -4.58 -5.88
N VAL A 74 7.29 -3.65 -5.84
CA VAL A 74 7.36 -2.41 -6.61
C VAL A 74 7.29 -1.25 -5.64
N ALA A 75 8.23 -0.33 -5.76
CA ALA A 75 8.32 0.84 -4.90
C ALA A 75 8.78 2.08 -5.68
N LYS A 76 8.54 3.25 -5.10
CA LYS A 76 9.02 4.54 -5.62
C LYS A 76 9.64 5.32 -4.47
N CYS A 77 10.72 6.04 -4.76
CA CYS A 77 11.27 7.01 -3.82
C CYS A 77 10.23 8.13 -3.57
N PRO A 78 9.94 8.51 -2.32
CA PRO A 78 8.93 9.54 -2.03
C PRO A 78 9.34 10.95 -2.48
N ASN A 79 10.64 11.20 -2.69
CA ASN A 79 11.16 12.52 -3.05
C ASN A 79 11.37 12.65 -4.57
N CYS A 80 12.20 11.79 -5.16
CA CYS A 80 12.52 11.85 -6.59
C CYS A 80 11.67 10.93 -7.48
N HIS A 81 10.71 10.19 -6.91
CA HIS A 81 9.81 9.28 -7.62
C HIS A 81 10.47 8.14 -8.42
N ARG A 82 11.78 7.93 -8.24
CA ARG A 82 12.52 6.85 -8.92
C ARG A 82 11.92 5.49 -8.54
N ARG A 83 11.66 4.67 -9.56
CA ARG A 83 11.05 3.35 -9.41
C ARG A 83 12.11 2.29 -9.07
N ALA A 84 11.81 1.45 -8.08
CA ALA A 84 12.54 0.22 -7.77
C ALA A 84 11.61 -0.99 -7.97
N VAL A 85 12.11 -2.03 -8.65
CA VAL A 85 11.39 -3.29 -8.86
C VAL A 85 12.32 -4.44 -8.46
N LEU A 86 11.91 -5.20 -7.46
CA LEU A 86 12.64 -6.39 -7.00
C LEU A 86 11.82 -7.63 -7.31
N LYS A 87 12.37 -8.53 -8.11
CA LYS A 87 11.75 -9.83 -8.43
C LYS A 87 12.08 -10.83 -7.33
N VAL A 88 11.13 -11.69 -6.98
CA VAL A 88 11.37 -12.83 -6.10
C VAL A 88 11.87 -13.98 -6.96
N ALA A 89 13.13 -14.39 -6.77
CA ALA A 89 13.70 -15.56 -7.44
C ALA A 89 13.05 -16.85 -6.93
N ALA A 90 13.10 -17.94 -7.73
CA ALA A 90 12.56 -19.25 -7.35
C ALA A 90 13.17 -19.78 -6.04
N ASN A 91 14.49 -19.60 -5.87
CA ASN A 91 15.21 -19.96 -4.64
C ASN A 91 15.14 -18.87 -3.56
N GLY A 92 14.49 -17.74 -3.85
CA GLY A 92 14.33 -16.60 -2.95
C GLY A 92 15.64 -16.08 -2.37
N THR A 93 15.50 -15.24 -1.34
CA THR A 93 16.58 -14.91 -0.41
C THR A 93 15.94 -14.65 0.95
N SER A 94 16.67 -14.94 2.03
CA SER A 94 16.27 -14.54 3.38
C SER A 94 16.50 -13.05 3.63
N ALA A 95 17.27 -12.36 2.77
CA ALA A 95 17.48 -10.93 2.86
C ALA A 95 16.15 -10.17 2.71
N ARG A 96 15.88 -9.29 3.66
CA ARG A 96 14.67 -8.45 3.66
C ARG A 96 14.96 -6.99 3.36
N ILE A 97 16.20 -6.54 3.47
CA ILE A 97 16.60 -5.15 3.28
C ILE A 97 17.48 -5.05 2.04
N PHE A 98 17.11 -4.16 1.14
CA PHE A 98 17.80 -3.95 -0.14
C PHE A 98 18.14 -2.48 -0.33
N ARG A 99 19.19 -2.19 -1.08
CA ARG A 99 19.56 -0.82 -1.49
C ARG A 99 19.21 -0.60 -2.95
N ALA A 100 18.48 0.47 -3.26
CA ALA A 100 18.13 0.86 -4.63
C ALA A 100 18.75 2.23 -4.93
N GLY A 101 19.66 2.31 -5.90
CA GLY A 101 20.36 3.54 -6.22
C GLY A 101 21.03 3.49 -7.58
N PRO A 102 21.35 4.65 -8.17
CA PRO A 102 22.38 4.69 -9.19
C PRO A 102 23.70 4.34 -8.47
N ASN A 103 24.45 3.37 -9.00
CA ASN A 103 25.86 3.28 -8.65
C ASN A 103 26.59 4.47 -9.25
#